data_AF-A0A1C5FUG6-F1
#
_entry.id   AF-A0A1C5FUG6-F1
#
_cell.length_a   1.000
_cell.length_b   1.000
_cell.length_c   1.000
_cell.angle_alpha   90.00
_cell.angle_beta   90.00
_cell.angle_gamma   90.00
#
_symmetry.space_group_name_H-M   'P 1'
#
loop_
_entity.id
_entity.type
_entity.pdbx_description
1 polymer ?
#
loop_
_entity_poly.entity_id
_entity_poly.type
_entity_poly.pdbx_seq_one_letter_code
_entity_poly.pdbx_strand_id
1 'polypeptide(L)'
;KPVRITDQGPSNVLLVQNKRDVATPYSGALNLRRAYGDRARMVSVDAMGHGAAYVENDGSACADRKVTAFLLTGERPERDVLCRS
;
A
#
# COMPACT_ATOMS: atom_id res chain seq x y z
N LYS A 1 -25.03 0.08 -8.05
CA LYS A 1 -24.52 -0.77 -6.95
C LYS A 1 -22.99 -0.65 -6.92
N PRO A 2 -22.34 -0.63 -5.74
CA PRO A 2 -20.88 -0.63 -5.64
C PRO A 2 -20.28 -1.91 -6.26
N VAL A 3 -19.07 -1.80 -6.81
CA VAL A 3 -18.31 -2.97 -7.28
C VAL A 3 -17.85 -3.77 -6.06
N ARG A 4 -17.99 -5.10 -6.12
CA ARG A 4 -17.48 -5.99 -5.07
C ARG A 4 -15.99 -6.20 -5.26
N ILE A 5 -15.22 -6.00 -4.19
CA ILE A 5 -13.80 -6.33 -4.14
C ILE A 5 -13.63 -7.81 -3.79
N THR A 6 -12.77 -8.51 -4.51
CA THR A 6 -12.53 -9.95 -4.35
C THR A 6 -11.04 -10.26 -4.44
N ASP A 7 -10.70 -11.48 -4.03
CA ASP A 7 -9.38 -12.10 -4.15
C ASP A 7 -9.13 -12.77 -5.51
N GLN A 8 -10.11 -12.74 -6.43
CA GLN A 8 -10.05 -13.40 -7.73
C GLN A 8 -9.50 -12.49 -8.82
N GLY A 9 -8.41 -12.88 -9.51
CA GLY A 9 -7.81 -12.16 -10.62
C GLY A 9 -6.28 -12.02 -10.51
N PRO A 10 -5.63 -11.20 -11.37
CA PRO A 10 -4.18 -11.10 -11.42
C PRO A 10 -3.58 -10.57 -10.12
N SER A 11 -2.34 -11.01 -9.84
CA SER A 11 -1.59 -10.69 -8.65
C SER A 11 -0.78 -9.40 -8.79
N ASN A 12 -1.48 -8.31 -9.11
CA ASN A 12 -0.90 -7.06 -9.60
C ASN A 12 -1.42 -5.81 -8.88
N VAL A 13 -1.78 -5.91 -7.60
CA VAL A 13 -2.23 -4.76 -6.80
C VAL A 13 -1.16 -4.41 -5.77
N LEU A 14 -0.80 -3.13 -5.69
CA LEU A 14 0.02 -2.58 -4.62
C LEU A 14 -0.79 -1.52 -3.86
N LEU A 15 -0.99 -1.75 -2.57
CA LEU A 15 -1.57 -0.78 -1.64
C LEU A 15 -0.45 -0.01 -0.94
N VAL A 16 -0.65 1.27 -0.68
CA VAL A 16 0.33 2.12 0.02
C VAL A 16 -0.40 2.96 1.04
N GLN A 17 0.05 2.96 2.30
CA GLN A 17 -0.69 3.60 3.38
C GLN A 17 0.20 4.08 4.54
N ASN A 18 -0.03 5.30 5.02
CA ASN A 18 0.53 5.76 6.29
C ASN A 18 -0.25 5.13 7.45
N LYS A 19 0.47 4.72 8.49
CA LYS A 19 -0.16 4.16 9.71
C LYS A 19 -1.03 5.18 10.45
N ARG A 20 -0.75 6.49 10.32
CA ARG A 20 -1.41 7.58 11.05
C ARG A 20 -2.05 8.57 10.07
N ASP A 21 -2.85 8.06 9.15
CA ASP A 21 -3.66 8.82 8.19
C ASP A 21 -5.09 9.02 8.75
N VAL A 22 -5.51 10.27 8.89
CA VAL A 22 -6.84 10.62 9.43
C VAL A 22 -7.92 10.61 8.35
N ALA A 23 -7.57 10.92 7.09
CA ALA A 23 -8.50 11.00 5.98
C ALA A 23 -8.86 9.60 5.46
N THR A 24 -7.88 8.71 5.41
CA THR A 24 -8.05 7.29 5.05
C THR A 24 -7.42 6.39 6.10
N PRO A 25 -8.15 6.04 7.17
CA PRO A 25 -7.59 5.31 8.30
C PRO A 25 -6.95 3.97 7.92
N TYR A 26 -5.82 3.66 8.57
CA TYR A 26 -5.02 2.45 8.32
C TYR A 26 -5.84 1.14 8.45
N SER A 27 -6.83 1.09 9.33
CA SER A 27 -7.75 -0.04 9.47
C SER A 27 -8.56 -0.31 8.19
N GLY A 28 -8.93 0.73 7.45
CA GLY A 28 -9.58 0.64 6.15
C GLY A 28 -8.67 0.03 5.10
N ALA A 29 -7.40 0.45 5.05
CA ALA A 29 -6.40 -0.15 4.16
C ALA A 29 -6.15 -1.63 4.49
N LEU A 30 -6.13 -2.00 5.78
CA LEU A 30 -6.02 -3.41 6.20
C LEU A 30 -7.24 -4.25 5.78
N ASN A 31 -8.45 -3.70 5.86
CA ASN A 31 -9.66 -4.36 5.34
C ASN A 31 -9.56 -4.58 3.83
N LEU A 32 -9.13 -3.56 3.09
CA LEU A 32 -8.94 -3.64 1.64
C LEU A 32 -7.86 -4.67 1.26
N ARG A 33 -6.73 -4.66 1.97
CA ARG A 33 -5.63 -5.62 1.81
C ARG A 33 -6.11 -7.05 2.02
N ARG A 34 -6.94 -7.31 3.04
CA ARG A 34 -7.56 -8.62 3.27
C ARG A 34 -8.53 -9.00 2.15
N ALA A 35 -9.39 -8.07 1.73
CA ALA A 35 -10.39 -8.33 0.69
C ALA A 35 -9.76 -8.72 -0.66
N TYR A 36 -8.60 -8.15 -1.00
CA TYR A 36 -7.86 -8.50 -2.21
C TYR A 36 -7.08 -9.83 -2.12
N GLY A 37 -6.98 -10.47 -0.95
CA GLY A 37 -6.25 -11.72 -0.79
C GLY A 37 -4.83 -11.66 -1.35
N ASP A 38 -4.41 -12.68 -2.09
CA ASP A 38 -3.06 -12.72 -2.69
C ASP A 38 -2.88 -11.82 -3.91
N ARG A 39 -3.92 -11.10 -4.34
CA ARG A 39 -3.79 -10.13 -5.42
C ARG A 39 -2.99 -8.89 -5.03
N ALA A 40 -3.02 -8.55 -3.74
CA ALA A 40 -2.42 -7.34 -3.21
C ALA A 40 -1.25 -7.63 -2.27
N ARG A 41 -0.24 -6.74 -2.30
CA ARG A 41 0.66 -6.51 -1.15
C ARG A 41 0.48 -5.07 -0.69
N MET A 42 0.83 -4.80 0.55
CA MET A 42 0.78 -3.46 1.12
C MET A 42 2.17 -2.98 1.55
N VAL A 43 2.50 -1.75 1.16
CA VAL A 43 3.61 -0.96 1.73
C VAL A 43 3.01 0.00 2.75
N SER A 44 3.37 -0.17 4.00
CA SER A 44 2.98 0.74 5.09
C SER A 44 4.14 1.65 5.43
N VAL A 45 3.84 2.90 5.77
CA VAL A 45 4.85 3.84 6.25
C VAL A 45 4.51 4.23 7.68
N ASP A 46 5.49 4.19 8.59
CA ASP A 46 5.29 4.53 9.99
C ASP A 46 5.26 6.05 10.25
N ALA A 47 4.53 6.78 9.41
CA ALA A 47 4.42 8.23 9.42
C ALA A 47 2.97 8.72 9.63
N MET A 48 2.85 10.03 9.89
CA MET A 48 1.60 10.78 9.91
C MET A 48 1.39 11.51 8.59
N GLY A 49 0.13 11.64 8.18
CA GLY A 49 -0.27 12.40 6.99
C GLY A 49 -1.11 11.60 6.02
N HIS A 50 -1.69 12.28 5.05
CA HIS A 50 -2.45 11.67 3.97
C HIS A 50 -1.59 11.52 2.71
N GLY A 51 -1.57 10.32 2.14
CA GLY A 51 -0.62 9.93 1.10
C GLY A 51 0.69 9.40 1.68
N ALA A 52 1.23 8.35 1.07
CA ALA A 52 2.35 7.56 1.62
C ALA A 52 3.49 7.30 0.64
N ALA A 53 3.34 7.69 -0.63
CA ALA A 53 4.40 7.66 -1.63
C ALA A 53 4.45 8.99 -2.36
N TYR A 54 5.66 9.42 -2.69
CA TYR A 54 6.00 10.72 -3.27
C TYR A 54 5.50 11.90 -2.41
N VAL A 55 5.50 11.69 -1.09
CA VAL A 55 5.18 12.69 -0.07
C VAL A 55 6.35 12.71 0.90
N GLU A 56 6.91 13.88 1.15
CA GLU A 56 8.05 14.05 2.08
C GLU A 56 7.62 13.72 3.51
N ASN A 57 8.13 12.61 4.05
CA ASN A 57 7.93 12.14 5.42
C ASN A 57 9.00 11.11 5.82
N ASP A 58 9.01 10.73 7.11
CA ASP A 58 9.88 9.66 7.61
C ASP A 58 9.53 8.32 6.96
N GLY A 59 10.46 7.77 6.16
CA GLY A 59 10.28 6.50 5.45
C GLY A 59 9.77 6.64 4.01
N SER A 60 9.56 7.86 3.50
CA SER A 60 9.15 8.13 2.11
C SER A 60 10.07 7.47 1.09
N ALA A 61 11.40 7.57 1.26
CA ALA A 61 12.36 6.98 0.34
C ALA A 61 12.23 5.44 0.20
N CYS A 62 11.82 4.74 1.26
CA CYS A 62 11.54 3.31 1.21
C CYS A 62 10.26 3.04 0.40
N ALA A 63 9.19 3.80 0.67
CA ALA A 63 7.92 3.66 -0.05
C ALA A 63 8.07 3.99 -1.53
N ASP A 64 8.73 5.11 -1.85
CA ASP A 64 8.95 5.61 -3.21
C ASP A 64 9.72 4.63 -4.07
N ARG A 65 10.74 3.97 -3.51
CA ARG A 65 11.48 2.92 -4.21
C ARG A 65 10.58 1.72 -4.53
N LYS A 66 9.71 1.30 -3.61
CA LYS A 66 8.80 0.16 -3.84
C LYS A 66 7.69 0.50 -4.82
N VAL A 67 7.13 1.71 -4.73
CA VAL A 67 6.10 2.17 -5.67
C VAL A 67 6.69 2.36 -7.06
N THR A 68 7.86 3.00 -7.18
CA THR A 68 8.56 3.15 -8.46
C THR A 68 8.86 1.79 -9.08
N ALA A 69 9.39 0.83 -8.32
CA ALA A 69 9.67 -0.52 -8.83
C ALA A 69 8.40 -1.19 -9.38
N PHE A 70 7.29 -1.13 -8.64
CA PHE A 70 6.01 -1.67 -9.09
C PHE A 70 5.49 -1.01 -10.35
N LEU A 71 5.59 0.33 -10.46
CA LEU A 71 5.14 1.05 -11.66
C LEU A 71 6.00 0.74 -12.90
N LEU A 72 7.31 0.54 -12.72
CA LEU A 72 8.23 0.24 -13.81
C LEU A 72 8.17 -1.22 -14.29
N THR A 73 7.88 -2.16 -13.39
CA THR A 73 8.03 -3.60 -13.66
C THR A 73 6.72 -4.39 -13.57
N GLY A 74 5.70 -3.84 -12.91
CA GLY A 74 4.51 -4.59 -12.49
C GLY A 74 4.75 -5.50 -11.28
N GLU A 75 5.99 -5.61 -10.78
CA GLU A 75 6.34 -6.48 -9.66
C GLU A 75 6.11 -5.78 -8.32
N ARG A 76 5.27 -6.39 -7.50
CA ARG A 76 5.03 -6.00 -6.11
C ARG A 76 5.98 -6.77 -5.18
N PRO A 77 6.26 -6.28 -3.96
CA PRO A 77 7.06 -7.03 -2.99
C PRO A 77 6.48 -8.42 -2.71
N GLU A 78 7.31 -9.39 -2.33
CA GLU A 78 6.85 -10.76 -2.02
C GLU A 78 5.88 -10.81 -0.83
N ARG A 79 6.09 -9.92 0.15
CA ARG A 79 5.33 -9.78 1.39
C ARG A 79 4.98 -8.33 1.65
N ASP A 80 4.00 -8.10 2.52
CA ASP A 80 3.70 -6.74 3.00
C ASP A 80 4.96 -6.16 3.67
N VAL A 81 5.21 -4.87 3.44
CA VAL A 81 6.41 -4.16 3.89
C VAL A 81 5.99 -3.04 4.83
N LEU A 82 6.74 -2.85 5.92
CA LEU A 82 6.65 -1.67 6.76
C LEU A 82 7.94 -0.86 6.60
N CYS A 83 7.82 0.30 5.97
CA CYS A 83 8.87 1.31 5.89
C CYS A 83 8.94 2.10 7.20
N ARG A 84 10.16 2.27 7.69
CA ARG A 84 10.54 3.06 8.86
C ARG A 84 11.78 3.88 8.47
N SER A 85 12.13 4.88 9.27
CA SER A 85 13.41 5.57 9.18
C SER A 85 14.59 4.63 9.40
#